data_AF-A0A2I1N896-F1
#
_entry.id   AF-A0A2I1N896-F1
#
_cell.length_a   1.000
_cell.length_b   1.000
_cell.length_c   1.000
_cell.angle_alpha   90.00
_cell.angle_beta   90.00
_cell.angle_gamma   90.00
#
_symmetry.space_group_name_H-M   'P 1'
#
loop_
_entity.id
_entity.type
_entity.pdbx_description
1 polymer ?
#
loop_
_entity_poly.entity_id
_entity_poly.type
_entity_poly.pdbx_seq_one_letter_code
_entity_poly.pdbx_strand_id
1 'polypeptide(L)'
;MIDEATKQAYAEYEKNGGSFRKLGALLKMNQAYVSMAFNGWGDYDLSSESKDVAEKKIVDFFNSKRLDISNQYDEICKNDKILPFTNTIIIMASVIKAIKQRALLKIIGKSGTGKTTAIKALIKKLPQAILVTAYAGMSKKELLESIAEKIGAEPKRLGTA
;
A
#
# COMPACT_ATOMS: atom_id res chain seq x y z
N MET A 1 18.65 -12.41 5.08
CA MET A 1 17.62 -12.73 6.09
C MET A 1 16.95 -11.45 6.56
N ILE A 2 15.63 -11.47 6.81
CA ILE A 2 14.87 -10.28 7.21
C ILE A 2 15.34 -9.71 8.56
N ASP A 3 15.48 -8.37 8.62
CA ASP A 3 15.91 -7.66 9.83
C ASP A 3 14.86 -7.68 10.98
N GLU A 4 15.33 -7.44 12.20
CA GLU A 4 14.51 -7.52 13.41
C GLU A 4 13.37 -6.50 13.42
N ALA A 5 13.59 -5.33 12.82
CA ALA A 5 12.58 -4.30 12.73
C ALA A 5 11.42 -4.76 11.85
N THR A 6 11.69 -5.45 10.74
CA THR A 6 10.70 -5.99 9.82
C THR A 6 9.93 -7.15 10.46
N LYS A 7 10.58 -7.99 11.28
CA LYS A 7 9.89 -9.01 12.09
C LYS A 7 8.88 -8.40 13.05
N GLN A 8 9.25 -7.33 13.76
CA GLN A 8 8.32 -6.62 14.65
C GLN A 8 7.13 -6.03 13.87
N ALA A 9 7.37 -5.46 12.69
CA ALA A 9 6.32 -4.93 11.82
C ALA A 9 5.38 -6.04 11.28
N TYR A 10 5.92 -7.24 11.04
CA TYR A 10 5.11 -8.41 10.71
C TYR A 10 4.25 -8.86 11.88
N ALA A 11 4.79 -8.92 13.10
CA ALA A 11 4.02 -9.30 14.29
C ALA A 11 2.84 -8.35 14.53
N GLU A 12 3.01 -7.05 14.29
CA GLU A 12 1.92 -6.08 14.34
C GLU A 12 0.91 -6.29 13.19
N TYR A 13 1.39 -6.60 11.99
CA TYR A 13 0.53 -6.93 10.85
C TYR A 13 -0.33 -8.18 11.12
N GLU A 14 0.24 -9.20 11.73
CA GLU A 14 -0.45 -10.43 12.13
C GLU A 14 -1.52 -10.17 13.20
N LYS A 15 -1.21 -9.36 14.22
CA LYS A 15 -2.21 -8.89 15.21
C LYS A 15 -3.40 -8.18 14.58
N ASN A 16 -3.21 -7.53 13.43
CA ASN A 16 -4.27 -6.87 12.65
C ASN A 16 -4.93 -7.81 11.61
N GLY A 17 -4.81 -9.13 11.79
CA GLY A 17 -5.41 -10.14 10.92
C GLY A 17 -4.63 -10.42 9.62
N GLY A 18 -3.38 -9.97 9.55
CA GLY A 18 -2.43 -10.34 8.49
C GLY A 18 -1.99 -11.80 8.58
N SER A 19 -1.43 -12.33 7.49
CA SER A 19 -0.77 -13.64 7.47
C SER A 19 0.23 -13.73 6.33
N PHE A 20 1.12 -14.71 6.33
CA PHE A 20 2.03 -14.96 5.20
C PHE A 20 1.28 -15.14 3.88
N ARG A 21 0.09 -15.77 3.90
CA ARG A 21 -0.77 -15.92 2.71
C ARG A 21 -1.23 -14.56 2.18
N LYS A 22 -1.73 -13.69 3.07
CA LYS A 22 -2.21 -12.35 2.69
C LYS A 22 -1.06 -11.47 2.21
N LEU A 23 0.10 -11.55 2.86
CA LEU A 23 1.29 -10.82 2.46
C LEU A 23 1.83 -11.30 1.11
N GLY A 24 1.88 -12.60 0.88
CA GLY A 24 2.28 -13.18 -0.41
C GLY A 24 1.36 -12.72 -1.55
N ALA A 25 0.04 -12.72 -1.32
CA ALA A 25 -0.92 -12.20 -2.29
C ALA A 25 -0.68 -10.71 -2.62
N LEU A 26 -0.45 -9.87 -1.59
CA LEU A 26 -0.17 -8.44 -1.78
C LEU A 26 1.12 -8.19 -2.57
N LEU A 27 2.15 -8.98 -2.31
CA LEU A 27 3.46 -8.85 -2.94
C LEU A 27 3.58 -9.63 -4.27
N LYS A 28 2.50 -10.30 -4.68
CA LYS A 28 2.46 -11.19 -5.85
C LYS A 28 3.61 -12.21 -5.81
N MET A 29 3.79 -12.83 -4.65
CA MET A 29 4.79 -13.88 -4.43
C MET A 29 4.19 -15.08 -3.69
N ASN A 30 4.85 -16.22 -3.82
CA ASN A 30 4.42 -17.43 -3.12
C ASN A 30 4.51 -17.22 -1.59
N GLN A 31 3.46 -17.63 -0.86
CA GLN A 31 3.43 -17.58 0.60
C GLN A 31 4.62 -18.33 1.25
N ALA A 32 5.11 -19.38 0.59
CA ALA A 32 6.27 -20.14 1.06
C ALA A 32 7.53 -19.27 1.09
N TYR A 33 7.71 -18.39 0.10
CA TYR A 33 8.84 -17.46 0.04
C TYR A 33 8.76 -16.42 1.15
N VAL A 34 7.55 -15.95 1.45
CA VAL A 34 7.33 -15.07 2.60
C VAL A 34 7.71 -15.77 3.90
N SER A 35 7.18 -16.98 4.13
CA SER A 35 7.46 -17.74 5.36
C SER A 35 8.96 -18.03 5.51
N MET A 36 9.64 -18.43 4.42
CA MET A 36 11.07 -18.74 4.45
C MET A 36 11.94 -17.51 4.65
N ALA A 37 11.55 -16.35 4.11
CA ALA A 37 12.26 -15.11 4.35
C ALA A 37 12.28 -14.70 5.85
N PHE A 38 11.22 -15.05 6.60
CA PHE A 38 11.13 -14.82 8.04
C PHE A 38 11.79 -15.92 8.89
N ASN A 39 11.61 -17.19 8.50
CA ASN A 39 12.01 -18.34 9.31
C ASN A 39 13.37 -18.95 8.91
N GLY A 40 13.95 -18.50 7.80
CA GLY A 40 15.15 -19.06 7.20
C GLY A 40 14.85 -19.89 5.96
N TRP A 41 15.76 -19.82 4.98
CA TRP A 41 15.63 -20.51 3.70
C TRP A 41 16.05 -21.98 3.74
N GLY A 42 16.84 -22.40 4.74
CA GLY A 42 17.40 -23.75 4.81
C GLY A 42 18.07 -24.18 3.49
N ASP A 43 17.85 -25.45 3.11
CA ASP A 43 18.37 -26.05 1.86
C ASP A 43 17.47 -25.77 0.64
N TYR A 44 16.60 -24.78 0.70
CA TYR A 44 15.67 -24.51 -0.39
C TYR A 44 16.41 -24.05 -1.65
N ASP A 45 16.13 -24.74 -2.76
CA ASP A 45 16.79 -24.59 -4.06
C ASP A 45 16.25 -23.34 -4.78
N LEU A 46 16.79 -22.19 -4.35
CA LEU A 46 16.59 -20.87 -4.92
C LEU A 46 17.96 -20.20 -4.99
N SER A 47 18.25 -19.52 -6.09
CA SER A 47 19.45 -18.71 -6.20
C SER A 47 19.48 -17.65 -5.09
N SER A 48 20.68 -17.31 -4.62
CA SER A 48 20.87 -16.26 -3.61
C SER A 48 20.21 -14.94 -4.03
N GLU A 49 20.33 -14.56 -5.31
CA GLU A 49 19.67 -13.38 -5.88
C GLU A 49 18.14 -13.44 -5.75
N SER A 50 17.54 -14.60 -5.98
CA SER A 50 16.08 -14.74 -5.88
C SER A 50 15.59 -14.67 -4.42
N LYS A 51 16.41 -15.18 -3.47
CA LYS A 51 16.16 -15.05 -2.03
C LYS A 51 16.22 -13.57 -1.62
N ASP A 52 17.24 -12.85 -2.07
CA ASP A 52 17.41 -11.41 -1.79
C ASP A 52 16.27 -10.56 -2.38
N VAL A 53 15.80 -10.89 -3.58
CA VAL A 53 14.66 -10.21 -4.21
C VAL A 53 13.38 -10.41 -3.38
N ALA A 54 13.14 -11.61 -2.86
CA ALA A 54 11.98 -11.89 -2.03
C ALA A 54 12.04 -11.14 -0.69
N GLU A 55 13.19 -11.17 -0.03
CA GLU A 55 13.43 -10.45 1.23
C GLU A 55 13.27 -8.94 1.05
N LYS A 56 13.88 -8.38 -0.01
CA LYS A 56 13.78 -6.95 -0.34
C LYS A 56 12.33 -6.51 -0.54
N LYS A 57 11.52 -7.28 -1.27
CA LYS A 57 10.09 -6.96 -1.44
C LYS A 57 9.33 -6.91 -0.11
N ILE A 58 9.66 -7.79 0.84
CA ILE A 58 9.02 -7.83 2.15
C ILE A 58 9.47 -6.66 3.02
N VAL A 59 10.78 -6.38 3.03
CA VAL A 59 11.36 -5.24 3.75
C VAL A 59 10.80 -3.92 3.20
N ASP A 60 10.76 -3.75 1.88
CA ASP A 60 10.19 -2.58 1.22
C ASP A 60 8.70 -2.39 1.58
N PHE A 61 7.93 -3.48 1.69
CA PHE A 61 6.54 -3.42 2.11
C PHE A 61 6.39 -2.88 3.53
N PHE A 62 7.17 -3.37 4.49
CA PHE A 62 7.07 -2.90 5.87
C PHE A 62 7.71 -1.51 6.07
N ASN A 63 8.76 -1.18 5.32
CA ASN A 63 9.35 0.15 5.29
C ASN A 63 8.41 1.18 4.65
N SER A 64 7.61 0.78 3.66
CA SER A 64 6.53 1.63 3.13
C SER A 64 5.45 1.99 4.18
N LYS A 65 5.39 1.26 5.31
CA LYS A 65 4.54 1.62 6.46
C LYS A 65 5.23 2.58 7.43
N ARG A 66 6.57 2.62 7.45
CA ARG A 66 7.38 3.43 8.38
C ARG A 66 7.61 4.87 7.90
N LEU A 67 7.63 5.11 6.58
CA LEU A 67 7.61 6.42 5.91
C LEU A 67 8.45 7.48 6.64
N ASP A 68 9.75 7.43 6.40
CA ASP A 68 10.64 8.56 6.68
C ASP A 68 10.55 9.56 5.52
N ILE A 69 10.33 10.82 5.85
CA ILE A 69 9.54 11.78 5.04
C ILE A 69 10.40 12.54 4.02
N SER A 70 11.73 12.54 4.09
CA SER A 70 12.53 13.46 3.25
C SER A 70 12.86 12.95 1.85
N ASN A 71 13.23 11.68 1.65
CA ASN A 71 13.73 11.19 0.35
C ASN A 71 12.67 10.53 -0.55
N GLN A 72 11.54 10.06 0.00
CA GLN A 72 10.57 9.28 -0.77
C GLN A 72 9.66 10.11 -1.68
N TYR A 73 9.34 11.37 -1.34
CA TYR A 73 8.46 12.17 -2.20
C TYR A 73 9.11 12.53 -3.52
N ASP A 74 10.42 12.78 -3.51
CA ASP A 74 11.18 13.04 -4.72
C ASP A 74 11.24 11.80 -5.61
N GLU A 75 11.36 10.60 -5.03
CA GLU A 75 11.25 9.35 -5.79
C GLU A 75 9.86 9.11 -6.35
N ILE A 76 8.79 9.38 -5.59
CA ILE A 76 7.40 9.30 -6.08
C ILE A 76 7.22 10.26 -7.25
N CYS A 77 7.69 11.49 -7.11
CA CYS A 77 7.60 12.51 -8.14
C CYS A 77 8.40 12.12 -9.39
N LYS A 78 9.65 11.65 -9.24
CA LYS A 78 10.48 11.15 -10.36
C LYS A 78 9.82 9.99 -11.11
N ASN A 79 9.30 8.99 -10.39
CA ASN A 79 8.68 7.80 -10.99
C ASN A 79 7.43 8.14 -11.81
N ASP A 80 6.66 9.13 -11.38
CA ASP A 80 5.44 9.57 -12.06
C ASP A 80 5.63 10.80 -12.96
N LYS A 81 6.88 11.20 -13.23
CA LYS A 81 7.24 12.38 -14.04
C LYS A 81 6.56 13.67 -13.54
N ILE A 82 6.38 13.78 -12.23
CA ILE A 82 5.84 14.95 -11.54
C ILE A 82 7.02 15.81 -11.09
N LEU A 83 6.92 17.13 -11.29
CA LEU A 83 7.86 18.07 -10.68
C LEU A 83 7.57 18.17 -9.17
N PRO A 84 8.57 17.96 -8.29
CA PRO A 84 8.39 17.93 -6.83
C PRO A 84 8.22 19.34 -6.27
N PHE A 85 7.13 20.01 -6.62
CA PHE A 85 6.77 21.28 -5.98
C PHE A 85 6.45 21.07 -4.51
N THR A 86 6.79 22.04 -3.68
CA THR A 86 6.53 22.03 -2.23
C THR A 86 5.07 21.69 -1.90
N ASN A 87 4.11 22.21 -2.67
CA ASN A 87 2.68 21.91 -2.48
C ASN A 87 2.35 20.43 -2.72
N THR A 88 2.96 19.79 -3.72
CA THR A 88 2.76 18.36 -4.01
C THR A 88 3.29 17.51 -2.87
N ILE A 89 4.49 17.84 -2.38
CA ILE A 89 5.12 17.18 -1.23
C ILE A 89 4.25 17.35 0.02
N ILE A 90 3.78 18.57 0.31
CA ILE A 90 2.91 18.86 1.47
C ILE A 90 1.62 18.03 1.41
N ILE A 91 0.98 17.92 0.24
CA ILE A 91 -0.22 17.09 0.06
C ILE A 91 0.09 15.64 0.38
N MET A 92 1.16 15.08 -0.20
CA MET A 92 1.53 13.69 0.03
C MET A 92 1.86 13.43 1.50
N ALA A 93 2.62 14.32 2.14
CA ALA A 93 2.97 14.24 3.55
C ALA A 93 1.75 14.34 4.47
N SER A 94 0.79 15.21 4.14
CA SER A 94 -0.47 15.36 4.89
C SER A 94 -1.32 14.09 4.81
N VAL A 95 -1.41 13.47 3.62
CA VAL A 95 -2.11 12.20 3.44
C VAL A 95 -1.45 11.09 4.27
N ILE A 96 -0.13 10.96 4.21
CA ILE A 96 0.61 9.96 4.99
C ILE A 96 0.40 10.18 6.49
N LYS A 97 0.49 11.43 6.96
CA LYS A 97 0.25 11.77 8.37
C LYS A 97 -1.16 11.38 8.80
N ALA A 98 -2.17 11.68 7.98
CA ALA A 98 -3.56 11.32 8.27
C ALA A 98 -3.76 9.80 8.32
N ILE A 99 -3.13 9.04 7.41
CA ILE A 99 -3.15 7.56 7.44
C ILE A 99 -2.53 7.04 8.74
N LYS A 100 -1.35 7.55 9.14
CA LYS A 100 -0.67 7.17 10.39
C LYS A 100 -1.54 7.45 11.61
N GLN A 101 -2.25 8.59 11.61
CA GLN A 101 -3.13 9.02 12.70
C GLN A 101 -4.53 8.38 12.67
N ARG A 102 -4.85 7.59 11.64
CA ARG A 102 -6.21 7.08 11.38
C ARG A 102 -7.27 8.20 11.37
N ALA A 103 -6.88 9.37 10.86
CA ALA A 103 -7.71 10.56 10.84
C ALA A 103 -8.34 10.78 9.45
N LEU A 104 -9.56 11.32 9.43
CA LEU A 104 -10.20 11.76 8.20
C LEU A 104 -9.54 13.06 7.70
N LEU A 105 -9.08 13.07 6.45
CA LEU A 105 -8.47 14.24 5.82
C LEU A 105 -9.29 14.73 4.63
N LYS A 106 -9.53 16.05 4.59
CA LYS A 106 -10.12 16.75 3.45
C LYS A 106 -9.06 17.70 2.85
N ILE A 107 -8.76 17.53 1.57
CA ILE A 107 -7.83 18.40 0.84
C ILE A 107 -8.64 19.36 -0.03
N ILE A 108 -8.49 20.67 0.20
CA ILE A 108 -9.16 21.72 -0.56
C ILE A 108 -8.11 22.55 -1.28
N GLY A 109 -8.37 22.91 -2.53
CA GLY A 109 -7.50 23.81 -3.28
C GLY A 109 -8.10 24.16 -4.63
N LYS A 110 -7.63 25.23 -5.27
CA LYS A 110 -8.08 25.67 -6.60
C LYS A 110 -7.96 24.58 -7.65
N SER A 111 -8.75 24.65 -8.72
CA SER A 111 -8.59 23.72 -9.85
C SER A 111 -7.18 23.80 -10.43
N GLY A 112 -6.66 22.69 -10.97
CA GLY A 112 -5.32 22.64 -11.57
C GLY A 112 -4.13 22.59 -10.60
N THR A 113 -4.33 22.65 -9.27
CA THR A 113 -3.22 22.66 -8.29
C THR A 113 -2.56 21.30 -8.04
N GLY A 114 -2.77 20.31 -8.92
CA GLY A 114 -2.09 19.00 -8.83
C GLY A 114 -2.58 18.04 -7.73
N LYS A 115 -3.68 18.33 -7.02
CA LYS A 115 -4.21 17.45 -5.93
C LYS A 115 -4.41 16.01 -6.37
N THR A 116 -5.18 15.81 -7.45
CA THR A 116 -5.48 14.48 -7.97
C THR A 116 -4.23 13.78 -8.48
N THR A 117 -3.31 14.53 -9.09
CA THR A 117 -2.02 14.01 -9.57
C THR A 117 -1.17 13.50 -8.41
N ALA A 118 -1.06 14.28 -7.33
CA ALA A 118 -0.32 13.90 -6.13
C ALA A 118 -0.89 12.62 -5.48
N ILE A 119 -2.22 12.54 -5.33
CA ILE A 119 -2.88 11.36 -4.74
C ILE A 119 -2.69 10.13 -5.63
N LYS A 120 -2.85 10.26 -6.95
CA LYS A 120 -2.64 9.16 -7.90
C LYS A 120 -1.21 8.61 -7.86
N ALA A 121 -0.22 9.47 -7.68
CA ALA A 121 1.17 9.04 -7.56
C ALA A 121 1.43 8.36 -6.22
N LEU A 122 0.97 8.97 -5.13
CA LEU A 122 1.14 8.43 -3.79
C LEU A 122 0.46 7.06 -3.63
N ILE A 123 -0.73 6.85 -4.19
CA ILE A 123 -1.48 5.61 -3.98
C ILE A 123 -0.79 4.39 -4.60
N LYS A 124 0.05 4.57 -5.63
CA LYS A 124 0.86 3.48 -6.20
C LYS A 124 1.88 2.91 -5.21
N LYS A 125 2.27 3.68 -4.20
CA LYS A 125 3.16 3.26 -3.11
C LYS A 125 2.41 2.77 -1.87
N LEU A 126 1.09 2.87 -1.86
CA LEU A 126 0.24 2.46 -0.74
C LEU A 126 -0.62 1.26 -1.19
N PRO A 127 -0.09 0.03 -1.14
CA PRO A 127 -0.81 -1.17 -1.60
C PRO A 127 -2.12 -1.43 -0.84
N GLN A 128 -2.27 -0.85 0.35
CA GLN A 128 -3.47 -0.92 1.19
C GLN A 128 -4.53 0.12 0.85
N ALA A 129 -4.26 1.05 -0.06
CA ALA A 129 -5.16 2.16 -0.37
C ALA A 129 -5.86 1.95 -1.72
N ILE A 130 -7.15 2.28 -1.76
CA ILE A 130 -7.96 2.30 -2.98
C ILE A 130 -8.33 3.74 -3.33
N LEU A 131 -8.27 4.07 -4.62
CA LEU A 131 -8.72 5.36 -5.13
C LEU A 131 -10.11 5.19 -5.73
N VAL A 132 -11.11 5.87 -5.17
CA VAL A 132 -12.48 5.87 -5.67
C VAL A 132 -12.84 7.28 -6.13
N THR A 133 -13.49 7.39 -7.29
CA THR A 133 -13.94 8.65 -7.86
C THR A 133 -15.45 8.78 -7.65
N ALA A 134 -15.85 9.71 -6.79
CA ALA A 134 -17.24 10.05 -6.58
C ALA A 134 -17.71 11.10 -7.60
N TYR A 135 -19.00 11.07 -7.96
CA TYR A 135 -19.65 12.03 -8.83
C TYR A 135 -20.98 12.50 -8.23
N ALA A 136 -21.50 13.63 -8.72
CA ALA A 136 -22.78 14.17 -8.25
C ALA A 136 -23.92 13.21 -8.58
N GLY A 137 -24.70 12.83 -7.57
CA GLY A 137 -25.78 11.84 -7.72
C GLY A 137 -25.36 10.39 -7.44
N MET A 138 -24.07 10.12 -7.17
CA MET A 138 -23.63 8.78 -6.75
C MET A 138 -24.33 8.38 -5.44
N SER A 139 -25.01 7.23 -5.46
CA SER A 139 -25.65 6.64 -4.30
C SER A 139 -24.63 5.98 -3.36
N LYS A 140 -25.04 5.80 -2.10
CA LYS A 140 -24.23 5.06 -1.11
C LYS A 140 -23.94 3.63 -1.58
N LYS A 141 -24.89 3.01 -2.27
CA LYS A 141 -24.77 1.65 -2.80
C LYS A 141 -23.68 1.58 -3.87
N GLU A 142 -23.72 2.47 -4.86
CA GLU A 142 -22.72 2.53 -5.94
C GLU A 142 -21.31 2.80 -5.41
N LEU A 143 -21.18 3.67 -4.39
CA LEU A 143 -19.89 3.91 -3.74
C LEU A 143 -19.33 2.63 -3.10
N LEU A 144 -20.18 1.89 -2.37
CA LEU A 144 -19.78 0.64 -1.71
C LEU A 144 -19.46 -0.46 -2.71
N GLU A 145 -20.21 -0.57 -3.82
CA GLU A 145 -19.95 -1.51 -4.91
C GLU A 145 -18.59 -1.21 -5.57
N SER A 146 -18.29 0.07 -5.84
CA SER A 146 -16.98 0.48 -6.40
C SER A 146 -15.81 0.17 -5.46
N ILE A 147 -16.01 0.29 -4.15
CA ILE A 147 -15.03 -0.13 -3.14
C ILE A 147 -14.86 -1.65 -3.18
N ALA A 148 -15.95 -2.41 -3.12
CA ALA A 148 -15.97 -3.87 -3.08
C ALA A 148 -15.26 -4.49 -4.29
N GLU A 149 -15.54 -3.98 -5.49
CA GLU A 149 -14.90 -4.39 -6.73
C GLU A 149 -13.37 -4.18 -6.67
N LYS A 150 -12.91 -3.00 -6.23
CA LYS A 150 -11.48 -2.67 -6.14
C LYS A 150 -10.72 -3.50 -5.12
N ILE A 151 -11.37 -3.97 -4.06
CA ILE A 151 -10.75 -4.82 -3.04
C ILE A 151 -10.96 -6.32 -3.30
N GLY A 152 -11.66 -6.69 -4.38
CA GLY A 152 -11.97 -8.09 -4.70
C GLY A 152 -12.91 -8.75 -3.69
N ALA A 153 -13.70 -7.96 -2.97
CA ALA A 153 -14.70 -8.45 -2.02
C ALA A 153 -16.09 -8.47 -2.68
N GLU A 154 -16.17 -9.10 -3.86
CA GLU A 154 -17.43 -9.16 -4.62
C GLU A 154 -18.57 -9.63 -3.71
N PRO A 155 -19.68 -8.87 -3.63
CA PRO A 155 -20.81 -9.28 -2.82
C PRO A 155 -21.38 -10.56 -3.43
N LYS A 156 -21.20 -11.69 -2.74
CA LYS A 156 -21.94 -12.91 -3.08
C LYS A 156 -23.42 -12.58 -3.01
N ARG A 157 -24.10 -12.55 -4.16
CA ARG A 157 -25.56 -12.66 -4.19
C ARG A 157 -25.89 -14.03 -3.61
N LEU A 158 -26.27 -14.07 -2.33
CA LEU A 158 -27.09 -15.15 -1.82
C LEU A 158 -28.40 -15.03 -2.58
N GLY A 159 -28.55 -15.81 -3.65
CA GLY A 159 -29.79 -15.86 -4.40
C GLY A 159 -30.92 -16.15 -3.44
N THR A 160 -31.97 -15.33 -3.50
CA THR A 160 -33.27 -15.69 -2.94
C THR A 160 -33.77 -16.87 -3.76
N ALA A 161 -33.65 -18.07 -3.18
CA ALA A 161 -34.42 -19.24 -3.58
C ALA A 161 -35.89 -19.02 -3.21
#